data_AF-A0A2G9MSI7-F1
#
_entry.id   AF-A0A2G9MSI7-F1
#
_cell.length_a   1.000
_cell.length_b   1.000
_cell.length_c   1.000
_cell.angle_alpha   90.00
_cell.angle_beta   90.00
_cell.angle_gamma   90.00
#
_symmetry.space_group_name_H-M   'P 1'
#
loop_
_entity.id
_entity.type
_entity.pdbx_description
1 polymer ?
#
loop_
_entity_poly.entity_id
_entity_poly.type
_entity_poly.pdbx_seq_one_letter_code
_entity_poly.pdbx_strand_id
1 'polypeptide(L)'
;MSYLQNPFLIAVFIIIVYFILKLIYRILVKPKLKLSKKVKIKADKKYEKLLAKFKKLKKRSPNKNDKFRLIINASHITIRRKGIKGHWGRQKVRKYLLEKHKVVDKYKMR
;
A
#
# COMPACT_ATOMS: atom_id res chain seq x y z
N MET A 1 1.36 53.48 -14.74
CA MET A 1 1.70 52.73 -13.51
C MET A 1 1.71 51.25 -13.83
N SER A 2 2.83 50.57 -13.59
CA SER A 2 2.98 49.15 -13.91
C SER A 2 2.14 48.31 -12.95
N TYR A 3 1.22 47.50 -13.48
CA TYR A 3 0.41 46.54 -12.73
C TYR A 3 1.23 45.56 -11.87
N LEU A 4 2.55 45.51 -12.11
CA LEU A 4 3.54 44.71 -11.39
C LEU A 4 3.85 45.20 -9.96
N GLN A 5 3.41 46.40 -9.56
CA GLN A 5 3.64 46.92 -8.20
C GLN A 5 2.46 46.74 -7.24
N ASN A 6 1.34 46.15 -7.68
CA ASN A 6 0.18 45.97 -6.81
C ASN A 6 0.40 44.78 -5.85
N PRO A 7 0.58 45.03 -4.53
CA PRO A 7 0.90 43.97 -3.57
C PRO A 7 -0.22 42.93 -3.44
N PHE A 8 -1.47 43.31 -3.75
CA PHE A 8 -2.61 42.40 -3.73
C PHE A 8 -2.52 41.35 -4.84
N LEU A 9 -2.15 41.76 -6.06
CA LEU A 9 -1.97 40.83 -7.19
C LEU A 9 -0.84 39.84 -6.94
N ILE A 10 0.25 40.31 -6.30
CA ILE A 10 1.38 39.47 -5.91
C ILE A 10 0.93 38.42 -4.87
N ALA A 11 0.16 38.81 -3.86
CA ALA A 11 -0.35 37.89 -2.84
C ALA A 11 -1.28 36.81 -3.43
N VAL A 12 -2.22 37.19 -4.32
CA VAL A 12 -3.11 36.24 -5.00
C VAL A 12 -2.32 35.26 -5.86
N PHE A 13 -1.31 35.74 -6.59
CA PHE A 13 -0.44 34.89 -7.41
C PHE A 13 0.31 33.86 -6.55
N ILE A 14 0.88 34.27 -5.42
CA ILE A 14 1.57 33.36 -4.49
C ILE A 14 0.63 32.26 -3.97
N ILE A 15 -0.61 32.61 -3.61
CA ILE A 15 -1.62 31.65 -3.14
C ILE A 15 -1.94 30.62 -4.23
N ILE A 16 -2.16 31.08 -5.46
CA ILE A 16 -2.45 30.20 -6.61
C ILE A 16 -1.27 29.24 -6.84
N VAL A 17 -0.05 29.78 -6.89
CA VAL A 17 1.17 28.97 -7.06
C VAL A 17 1.32 27.94 -5.94
N TYR A 18 1.06 28.32 -4.69
CA TYR A 18 1.08 27.39 -3.55
C TYR A 18 0.08 26.23 -3.72
N PHE A 19 -1.16 26.51 -4.13
CA PHE A 19 -2.16 25.47 -4.36
C PHE A 19 -1.78 24.53 -5.51
N ILE A 20 -1.21 25.07 -6.59
CA ILE A 20 -0.71 24.29 -7.73
C ILE A 20 0.42 23.36 -7.27
N LEU A 21 1.42 23.89 -6.55
CA LEU A 21 2.54 23.11 -6.03
C LEU A 21 2.06 22.02 -5.05
N LYS A 22 1.09 22.32 -4.18
CA LYS A 22 0.49 21.35 -3.25
C LYS A 22 -0.25 20.23 -3.98
N LEU A 23 -0.93 20.54 -5.08
CA LEU A 23 -1.62 19.55 -5.92
C LEU A 23 -0.60 18.65 -6.64
N ILE A 24 0.43 19.24 -7.24
CA ILE A 24 1.54 18.52 -7.88
C ILE A 24 2.23 17.59 -6.88
N TYR A 25 2.55 18.08 -5.69
CA TYR A 25 3.15 17.28 -4.61
C TYR A 25 2.28 16.07 -4.25
N ARG A 26 0.96 16.24 -4.12
CA ARG A 26 0.03 15.13 -3.83
C ARG A 26 0.02 14.06 -4.93
N ILE A 27 0.19 14.45 -6.19
CA ILE A 27 0.22 13.55 -7.34
C ILE A 27 1.57 12.82 -7.43
N LEU A 28 2.68 13.56 -7.29
CA LEU A 28 4.04 13.03 -7.43
C LEU A 28 4.50 12.20 -6.22
N VAL A 29 4.14 12.59 -4.99
CA VAL A 29 4.70 12.00 -3.75
C VAL A 29 3.92 10.78 -3.25
N LYS A 30 2.97 10.25 -4.03
CA LYS A 30 2.49 8.88 -3.81
C LYS A 30 3.17 7.93 -4.78
N PRO A 31 4.37 7.39 -4.45
CA PRO A 31 4.80 6.17 -5.10
C PRO A 31 3.82 5.09 -4.67
N LYS A 32 2.81 4.83 -5.51
CA LYS A 32 2.14 3.53 -5.50
C LYS A 32 3.24 2.55 -5.89
N LEU A 33 3.96 2.03 -4.89
CA LEU A 33 4.85 0.88 -5.03
C LEU A 33 3.98 -0.31 -5.42
N LYS A 34 3.54 -0.33 -6.69
CA LYS A 34 2.63 -1.31 -7.24
C LYS A 34 3.41 -2.61 -7.31
N LEU A 35 2.92 -3.62 -6.60
CA LEU A 35 3.37 -5.00 -6.83
C LEU A 35 3.16 -5.34 -8.31
N SER A 36 4.12 -6.04 -8.91
CA SER A 36 3.94 -6.57 -10.26
C SER A 36 2.79 -7.58 -10.31
N LYS A 37 2.10 -7.67 -11.45
CA LYS A 37 0.95 -8.55 -11.65
C LYS A 37 1.28 -10.01 -11.29
N LYS A 38 2.45 -10.49 -11.71
CA LYS A 38 2.96 -11.85 -11.39
C LYS A 38 3.05 -12.10 -9.87
N VAL A 39 3.56 -11.12 -9.10
CA VAL A 39 3.70 -11.28 -7.64
C VAL A 39 2.33 -11.22 -6.96
N LYS A 40 1.38 -10.41 -7.45
CA LYS A 40 0.00 -10.40 -6.92
C LYS A 40 -0.69 -11.76 -7.07
N ILE A 41 -0.68 -12.31 -8.29
CA ILE A 41 -1.26 -13.62 -8.58
C ILE A 41 -0.62 -14.70 -7.71
N LYS A 42 0.71 -14.67 -7.57
CA LYS A 42 1.43 -15.60 -6.69
C LYS A 42 1.00 -15.44 -5.23
N ALA A 43 0.91 -14.21 -4.73
CA ALA A 43 0.50 -13.92 -3.35
C ALA A 43 -0.93 -14.42 -3.07
N ASP A 44 -1.86 -14.13 -3.98
CA ASP A 44 -3.25 -14.57 -3.90
C ASP A 44 -3.34 -16.10 -3.84
N LYS A 45 -2.66 -16.80 -4.76
CA LYS A 45 -2.61 -18.27 -4.77
C LYS A 45 -2.05 -18.85 -3.46
N LYS A 46 -1.04 -18.21 -2.86
CA LYS A 46 -0.49 -18.66 -1.58
C LYS A 46 -1.43 -18.38 -0.41
N TYR A 47 -2.09 -17.23 -0.40
CA TYR A 47 -3.09 -16.90 0.60
C TYR A 47 -4.27 -17.88 0.57
N GLU A 48 -4.84 -18.13 -0.60
CA GLU A 48 -5.96 -19.07 -0.75
C GLU A 48 -5.59 -20.49 -0.31
N LYS A 49 -4.38 -20.96 -0.63
CA LYS A 49 -3.89 -22.26 -0.14
C LYS A 49 -3.83 -22.31 1.38
N LEU A 50 -3.36 -21.24 2.03
CA LEU A 50 -3.30 -21.16 3.49
C LEU A 50 -4.70 -21.06 4.10
N LEU A 51 -5.61 -20.32 3.46
CA LEU A 51 -7.00 -20.18 3.87
C LEU A 51 -7.73 -21.53 3.82
N ALA A 52 -7.59 -22.28 2.72
CA ALA A 52 -8.15 -23.62 2.58
C ALA A 52 -7.60 -24.56 3.65
N LYS A 53 -6.28 -24.54 3.89
CA LYS A 53 -5.65 -25.32 4.96
C LYS A 53 -6.20 -24.94 6.34
N PHE A 54 -6.38 -23.65 6.62
CA PHE A 54 -6.95 -23.17 7.87
C PHE A 54 -8.39 -23.68 8.06
N LYS A 55 -9.25 -23.52 7.04
CA LYS A 55 -10.64 -23.98 7.07
C LYS A 55 -10.72 -25.49 7.33
N LYS A 56 -9.86 -26.29 6.69
CA LYS A 56 -9.79 -27.74 6.90
C LYS A 56 -9.41 -28.11 8.33
N LEU A 57 -8.41 -27.42 8.91
CA LEU A 57 -7.89 -27.75 10.24
C LEU A 57 -8.73 -27.23 11.39
N LYS A 58 -9.28 -26.01 11.26
CA LYS A 58 -10.00 -25.33 12.34
C LYS A 58 -11.52 -25.42 12.22
N LYS A 59 -12.05 -25.93 11.10
CA LYS A 59 -13.49 -26.11 10.81
C LYS A 59 -14.34 -24.84 11.08
N ARG A 60 -13.73 -23.65 10.96
CA ARG A 60 -14.40 -22.35 11.14
C ARG A 60 -13.86 -21.31 10.16
N SER A 61 -14.59 -20.20 10.00
CA SER A 61 -14.09 -19.03 9.29
C SER A 61 -12.97 -18.34 10.08
N PRO A 62 -11.90 -17.84 9.43
CA PRO A 62 -10.87 -17.07 10.10
C PRO A 62 -11.40 -15.72 10.55
N ASN A 63 -11.09 -15.35 11.80
CA ASN A 63 -11.37 -14.00 12.30
C ASN A 63 -10.31 -13.00 11.76
N LYS A 64 -10.41 -11.73 12.15
CA LYS A 64 -9.49 -10.67 11.70
C LYS A 64 -8.02 -11.00 12.02
N ASN A 65 -7.75 -11.54 13.21
CA ASN A 65 -6.40 -11.92 13.66
C ASN A 65 -5.86 -13.14 12.90
N ASP A 66 -6.70 -14.15 12.63
CA ASP A 66 -6.32 -15.30 11.81
C ASP A 66 -5.98 -14.86 10.39
N LYS A 67 -6.83 -14.02 9.78
CA LYS A 67 -6.57 -13.46 8.44
C LYS A 67 -5.24 -12.72 8.42
N PHE A 68 -4.96 -11.91 9.44
CA PHE A 68 -3.69 -11.20 9.57
C PHE A 68 -2.48 -12.16 9.61
N ARG A 69 -2.55 -13.22 10.43
CA ARG A 69 -1.49 -14.25 10.52
C ARG A 69 -1.32 -15.00 9.20
N LEU A 70 -2.40 -15.37 8.53
CA LEU A 70 -2.39 -16.03 7.22
C LEU A 70 -1.71 -15.14 6.17
N ILE A 71 -1.97 -13.84 6.18
CA ILE A 71 -1.35 -12.87 5.25
C ILE A 71 0.15 -12.72 5.50
N ILE A 72 0.58 -12.67 6.77
CA ILE A 72 2.02 -12.66 7.11
C ILE A 72 2.68 -13.91 6.52
N ASN A 73 2.13 -15.08 6.78
CA ASN A 73 2.66 -16.34 6.25
C ASN A 73 2.68 -16.36 4.72
N ALA A 74 1.60 -15.90 4.07
CA ALA A 74 1.53 -15.80 2.61
C ALA A 74 2.64 -14.90 2.06
N SER A 75 2.96 -13.78 2.72
CA SER A 75 4.03 -12.86 2.31
C SER A 75 5.41 -13.52 2.34
N HIS A 76 5.72 -14.27 3.41
CA HIS A 76 6.99 -14.98 3.55
C HIS A 76 7.15 -16.09 2.49
N ILE A 77 6.07 -16.80 2.19
CA ILE A 77 6.10 -17.85 1.15
C ILE A 77 6.22 -17.24 -0.25
N THR A 78 5.61 -16.07 -0.48
CA THR A 78 5.63 -15.39 -1.79
C THR A 78 7.02 -14.86 -2.12
N ILE A 79 7.65 -14.17 -1.15
CA ILE A 79 8.99 -13.57 -1.27
C ILE A 79 9.95 -14.23 -0.28
N ARG A 80 10.66 -15.24 -0.78
CA ARG A 80 11.63 -16.05 -0.01
C ARG A 80 13.02 -15.42 0.11
N ARG A 81 13.32 -14.38 -0.68
CA ARG A 81 14.63 -13.73 -0.68
C ARG A 81 14.96 -13.19 0.72
N LYS A 82 16.19 -13.38 1.18
CA LYS A 82 16.70 -12.83 2.45
C LYS A 82 17.18 -11.37 2.28
N GLY A 83 17.44 -10.68 3.39
CA GLY A 83 17.94 -9.30 3.40
C GLY A 83 16.89 -8.22 3.11
N ILE A 84 17.37 -6.98 2.97
CA ILE A 84 16.56 -5.75 2.86
C ILE A 84 15.59 -5.82 1.69
N LYS A 85 16.05 -6.21 0.49
CA LYS A 85 15.20 -6.35 -0.70
C LYS A 85 14.06 -7.35 -0.48
N GLY A 86 14.35 -8.46 0.21
CA GLY A 86 13.36 -9.47 0.57
C GLY A 86 12.35 -8.95 1.61
N HIS A 87 12.84 -8.24 2.62
CA HIS A 87 12.01 -7.60 3.65
C HIS A 87 10.99 -6.64 3.01
N TRP A 88 11.45 -5.70 2.17
CA TRP A 88 10.56 -4.77 1.47
C TRP A 88 9.59 -5.48 0.54
N GLY A 89 10.02 -6.54 -0.16
CA GLY A 89 9.13 -7.36 -0.97
C GLY A 89 7.99 -7.98 -0.15
N ARG A 90 8.30 -8.52 1.04
CA ARG A 90 7.30 -9.06 1.97
C ARG A 90 6.36 -7.97 2.49
N GLN A 91 6.87 -6.81 2.90
CA GLN A 91 6.02 -5.71 3.37
C GLN A 91 5.04 -5.23 2.31
N LYS A 92 5.48 -5.11 1.06
CA LYS A 92 4.60 -4.75 -0.05
C LYS A 92 3.53 -5.82 -0.31
N VAL A 93 3.86 -7.12 -0.24
CA VAL A 93 2.88 -8.21 -0.36
C VAL A 93 1.87 -8.17 0.79
N ARG A 94 2.33 -7.95 2.03
CA ARG A 94 1.45 -7.82 3.21
C ARG A 94 0.47 -6.68 3.02
N LYS A 95 0.97 -5.49 2.68
CA LYS A 95 0.13 -4.32 2.40
C LYS A 95 -0.96 -4.64 1.38
N TYR A 96 -0.58 -5.21 0.24
CA TYR A 96 -1.52 -5.60 -0.83
C TYR A 96 -2.62 -6.54 -0.33
N LEU A 97 -2.26 -7.63 0.36
CA LEU A 97 -3.22 -8.60 0.86
C LEU A 97 -4.10 -8.04 1.99
N LEU A 98 -3.53 -7.24 2.90
CA LEU A 98 -4.28 -6.63 4.01
C LEU A 98 -5.36 -5.67 3.53
N GLU A 99 -5.02 -4.81 2.57
CA GLU A 99 -5.95 -3.85 1.97
C GLU A 99 -6.99 -4.59 1.11
N LYS A 100 -6.57 -5.56 0.29
CA LYS A 100 -7.47 -6.35 -0.58
C LYS A 100 -8.53 -7.12 0.21
N HIS A 101 -8.14 -7.77 1.30
CA HIS A 101 -9.06 -8.57 2.13
C HIS A 101 -9.73 -7.78 3.25
N LYS A 102 -9.62 -6.44 3.24
CA LYS A 102 -10.19 -5.51 4.24
C LYS A 102 -9.87 -5.92 5.68
N VAL A 103 -8.66 -6.42 5.92
CA VAL A 103 -8.18 -6.75 7.27
C VAL A 103 -7.73 -5.48 7.98
N VAL A 104 -7.20 -4.50 7.23
CA VAL A 104 -6.86 -3.16 7.71
C VAL A 104 -7.21 -2.17 6.59
N ASP A 105 -7.86 -1.05 6.91
CA ASP A 105 -8.29 -0.08 5.89
C ASP A 105 -7.11 0.62 5.20
N LYS A 106 -6.08 0.97 5.97
CA LYS A 106 -4.83 1.54 5.45
C LYS A 106 -3.64 0.95 6.20
N TYR A 107 -2.86 0.11 5.53
CA TYR A 107 -1.67 -0.48 6.13
C TYR A 107 -0.44 0.39 5.86
N LYS A 108 0.17 0.91 6.95
CA LYS A 108 1.45 1.61 6.91
C LYS A 108 2.57 0.57 7.04
N MET A 109 3.41 0.47 6.00
CA MET A 109 4.62 -0.36 6.07
C MET A 109 5.56 0.23 7.13
N ARG A 110 6.20 -0.65 7.89
CA ARG A 110 7.25 -0.33 8.87
C ARG A 110 8.48 -1.16 8.52
#